data_AF-A0A7X7DEK2-F1
#
_entry.id   AF-A0A7X7DEK2-F1
#
_cell.length_a   1.000
_cell.length_b   1.000
_cell.length_c   1.000
_cell.angle_alpha   90.00
_cell.angle_beta   90.00
_cell.angle_gamma   90.00
#
_symmetry.space_group_name_H-M   'P 1'
#
loop_
_entity.id
_entity.type
_entity.pdbx_description
1 polymer ?
#
loop_
_entity_poly.entity_id
_entity_poly.type
_entity_poly.pdbx_seq_one_letter_code
_entity_poly.pdbx_strand_id
1 'polypeptide(L)'
;MRLPFGIIVLTAWSVLGMATTGAQQRIEFPRQKFDRSRFQRPGQATVPATPAEPAEPAPAPEPAAAGASEFPFSEPPPATPPAAPPMAGATDPAAAPQPLWEEVPPKWFDNAKDYEELLELQKKTGACLLLYFKRPSEPREKGLCSWFEKTTMPDIAWRKAMKYYLKLAITLPGNSAARDLAEKFRVGKTPTVLVVKPGGGLPMRVNVFEFAPNTRPQPIEVPLILESLKARSTPAYQTLF
;
A
#
# COMPACT_ATOMS: atom_id res chain seq x y z
N MET A 1 -62.47 28.11 -16.85
CA MET A 1 -63.01 26.81 -17.30
C MET A 1 -61.88 26.05 -17.99
N ARG A 2 -61.60 24.76 -17.85
CA ARG A 2 -62.04 23.65 -16.98
C ARG A 2 -61.09 22.49 -17.37
N LEU A 3 -60.58 21.69 -16.42
CA LEU A 3 -59.95 20.37 -16.69
C LEU A 3 -60.97 19.41 -17.34
N PRO A 4 -60.50 18.34 -18.01
CA PRO A 4 -60.77 16.98 -17.47
C PRO A 4 -59.55 16.02 -17.59
N PHE A 5 -59.28 15.16 -16.59
CA PHE A 5 -59.71 13.74 -16.51
C PHE A 5 -59.37 12.95 -17.79
N GLY A 6 -58.54 11.90 -17.82
CA GLY A 6 -58.38 10.80 -16.88
C GLY A 6 -58.93 9.52 -17.53
N ILE A 7 -58.06 8.61 -18.00
CA ILE A 7 -58.44 7.21 -18.28
C ILE A 7 -57.33 6.29 -17.74
N ILE A 8 -57.75 5.55 -16.73
CA ILE A 8 -57.10 4.40 -16.10
C ILE A 8 -57.36 3.19 -17.00
N VAL A 9 -56.33 2.40 -17.32
CA VAL A 9 -56.51 1.02 -17.78
C VAL A 9 -55.88 0.10 -16.75
N LEU A 10 -56.74 -0.44 -15.89
CA LEU A 10 -56.54 -1.66 -15.13
C LEU A 10 -56.59 -2.84 -16.10
N THR A 11 -55.52 -3.64 -16.15
CA THR A 11 -55.59 -5.09 -16.41
C THR A 11 -54.50 -5.74 -15.56
N ALA A 12 -54.87 -6.21 -14.37
CA ALA A 12 -55.28 -7.58 -14.07
C ALA A 12 -54.07 -8.51 -13.86
N TRP A 13 -53.84 -8.81 -12.58
CA TRP A 13 -52.96 -9.85 -12.08
C TRP A 13 -53.24 -11.21 -12.72
N SER A 14 -52.17 -11.93 -13.03
CA SER A 14 -52.18 -13.40 -12.96
C SER A 14 -50.96 -13.83 -12.17
N VAL A 15 -51.25 -14.29 -10.96
CA VAL A 15 -50.37 -15.09 -10.13
C VAL A 15 -50.30 -16.47 -10.79
N LEU A 16 -49.10 -16.89 -11.17
CA LEU A 16 -48.79 -18.31 -11.27
C LEU A 16 -47.33 -18.52 -10.88
N GLY A 17 -47.14 -19.00 -9.65
CA GLY A 17 -45.84 -19.45 -9.19
C GLY A 17 -45.46 -20.76 -9.88
N MET A 18 -44.16 -20.95 -10.09
CA MET A 18 -43.52 -22.26 -9.93
C MET A 18 -42.03 -22.08 -9.61
N ALA A 19 -41.67 -22.67 -8.47
CA ALA A 19 -40.42 -23.34 -8.15
C ALA A 19 -39.08 -22.64 -8.45
N THR A 20 -38.49 -22.14 -7.38
CA THR A 20 -37.04 -22.03 -7.21
C THR A 20 -36.40 -23.43 -7.27
N THR A 21 -35.67 -23.73 -8.34
CA THR A 21 -34.63 -24.78 -8.30
C THR A 21 -33.27 -24.13 -8.46
N GLY A 22 -32.66 -23.81 -7.33
CA GLY A 22 -31.23 -23.52 -7.26
C GLY A 22 -30.45 -24.80 -7.56
N ALA A 23 -29.98 -24.93 -8.80
CA ALA A 23 -28.96 -25.92 -9.13
C ALA A 23 -27.59 -25.34 -8.75
N GLN A 24 -27.27 -25.45 -7.46
CA GLN A 24 -25.93 -25.27 -6.93
C GLN A 24 -25.09 -26.44 -7.45
N GLN A 25 -24.41 -26.28 -8.59
CA GLN A 25 -23.43 -27.26 -9.06
C GLN A 25 -22.22 -27.25 -8.12
N ARG A 26 -22.38 -27.92 -6.98
CA ARG A 26 -21.30 -28.30 -6.09
C ARG A 26 -20.47 -29.34 -6.83
N ILE A 27 -19.34 -28.92 -7.36
CA ILE A 27 -18.31 -29.83 -7.87
C ILE A 27 -17.76 -30.57 -6.65
N GLU A 28 -18.36 -31.72 -6.34
CA GLU A 28 -17.79 -32.66 -5.38
C GLU A 28 -16.64 -33.38 -6.08
N PHE A 29 -15.42 -32.87 -5.87
CA PHE A 29 -14.23 -33.65 -6.14
C PHE A 29 -14.26 -34.86 -5.21
N PRO A 30 -14.32 -36.10 -5.72
CA PRO A 30 -14.11 -37.26 -4.86
C PRO A 30 -12.71 -37.10 -4.26
N ARG A 31 -12.64 -36.89 -2.94
CA ARG A 31 -11.39 -36.96 -2.19
C ARG A 31 -10.93 -38.41 -2.27
N GLN A 32 -10.17 -38.72 -3.32
CA GLN A 32 -9.39 -39.94 -3.40
C GLN A 32 -8.48 -39.93 -2.17
N LYS A 33 -8.77 -40.82 -1.21
CA LYS A 33 -7.98 -40.95 0.01
C LYS A 33 -6.54 -41.22 -0.43
N PHE A 34 -5.65 -40.31 -0.06
CA PHE A 34 -4.23 -40.45 -0.36
C PHE A 34 -3.72 -41.70 0.36
N ASP A 35 -3.42 -42.75 -0.41
CA ASP A 35 -2.96 -44.01 0.13
C ASP A 35 -1.51 -43.87 0.62
N ARG A 36 -1.36 -43.61 1.92
CA ARG A 36 -0.07 -43.47 2.60
C ARG A 36 0.74 -44.76 2.62
N SER A 37 0.14 -45.90 2.26
CA SER A 37 0.82 -47.20 2.23
C SER A 37 1.81 -47.32 1.09
N ARG A 38 1.69 -46.48 0.04
CA ARG A 38 2.65 -46.45 -1.09
C ARG A 38 4.00 -45.83 -0.73
N PHE A 39 4.07 -45.05 0.35
CA PHE A 39 5.30 -44.36 0.77
C PHE A 39 6.02 -45.05 1.93
N GLN A 40 5.50 -46.18 2.44
CA GLN A 40 6.25 -47.01 3.38
C GLN A 40 7.22 -47.90 2.60
N ARG A 41 8.45 -47.41 2.45
CA ARG A 41 9.59 -48.24 2.08
C ARG A 41 9.92 -49.13 3.30
N PRO A 42 9.92 -50.47 3.17
CA PRO A 42 10.34 -51.33 4.27
C PRO A 42 11.86 -51.25 4.42
N GLY A 43 12.32 -51.05 5.66
CA GLY A 43 13.69 -51.31 6.08
C GLY A 43 14.70 -50.20 5.77
N GLN A 44 14.94 -49.35 6.76
CA GLN A 44 16.26 -49.28 7.39
C GLN A 44 16.19 -48.41 8.64
N ALA A 45 16.21 -49.09 9.79
CA ALA A 45 16.76 -48.55 11.01
C ALA A 45 18.27 -48.30 10.80
N THR A 46 18.77 -47.17 11.28
CA THR A 46 19.85 -47.04 12.27
C THR A 46 20.37 -45.60 12.27
N VAL A 47 20.08 -44.87 13.35
CA VAL A 47 20.95 -43.80 13.84
C VAL A 47 22.25 -44.48 14.26
N PRO A 48 23.42 -43.96 13.85
CA PRO A 48 24.34 -43.54 14.89
C PRO A 48 25.15 -42.28 14.56
N ALA A 49 25.56 -41.64 15.66
CA ALA A 49 26.75 -40.82 15.85
C ALA A 49 26.76 -39.41 15.24
N THR A 50 26.50 -38.45 16.13
CA THR A 50 27.29 -37.22 16.28
C THR A 50 28.79 -37.51 16.23
N PRO A 51 29.55 -36.73 15.46
CA PRO A 51 30.90 -36.30 15.85
C PRO A 51 30.88 -34.76 15.96
N ALA A 52 31.04 -34.25 17.17
CA ALA A 52 32.25 -33.55 17.60
C ALA A 52 32.43 -32.18 16.90
N GLU A 53 32.01 -31.14 17.61
CA GLU A 53 32.60 -29.81 17.57
C GLU A 53 34.13 -29.92 17.80
N PRO A 54 34.93 -29.18 17.03
CA PRO A 54 36.11 -28.59 17.63
C PRO A 54 36.31 -27.11 17.28
N ALA A 55 36.39 -26.33 18.35
CA ALA A 55 37.33 -25.22 18.57
C ALA A 55 37.12 -23.92 17.78
N GLU A 56 36.44 -23.00 18.47
CA GLU A 56 36.80 -21.58 18.53
C GLU A 56 38.30 -21.41 18.86
N PRO A 57 39.05 -20.57 18.13
CA PRO A 57 40.24 -19.91 18.65
C PRO A 57 39.93 -18.44 18.99
N ALA A 58 40.29 -18.12 20.23
CA ALA A 58 40.26 -16.83 20.89
C ALA A 58 40.92 -15.66 20.11
N PRO A 59 40.61 -14.40 20.47
CA PRO A 59 40.99 -13.20 19.76
C PRO A 59 42.37 -12.66 20.18
N ALA A 60 43.08 -12.00 19.26
CA ALA A 60 44.10 -10.96 19.52
C ALA A 60 44.70 -10.45 18.19
N PRO A 61 45.33 -9.25 18.12
CA PRO A 61 45.24 -8.08 19.01
C PRO A 61 44.90 -6.77 18.27
N GLU A 62 44.35 -5.79 19.01
CA GLU A 62 44.44 -4.36 18.68
C GLU A 62 45.91 -3.90 18.70
N PRO A 63 46.29 -3.00 17.79
CA PRO A 63 47.26 -1.96 18.10
C PRO A 63 46.54 -0.65 18.43
N ALA A 64 46.83 -0.19 19.64
CA ALA A 64 46.41 1.07 20.21
C ALA A 64 46.92 2.30 19.43
N ALA A 65 46.07 3.33 19.47
CA ALA A 65 46.34 4.77 19.59
C ALA A 65 47.75 5.31 19.27
N ALA A 66 47.81 6.32 18.40
CA ALA A 66 48.48 7.59 18.69
C ALA A 66 48.11 8.62 17.62
N GLY A 67 47.68 9.80 18.07
CA GLY A 67 47.43 10.94 17.17
C GLY A 67 46.54 12.04 17.73
N ALA A 68 46.40 12.15 19.05
CA ALA A 68 45.92 13.37 19.67
C ALA A 68 47.02 14.43 19.58
N SER A 69 46.82 15.44 18.74
CA SER A 69 47.62 16.66 18.76
C SER A 69 46.86 17.70 19.59
N GLU A 70 47.05 17.64 20.91
CA GLU A 70 46.85 18.79 21.79
C GLU A 70 48.09 19.69 21.64
N PHE A 71 47.89 20.93 21.20
CA PHE A 71 48.78 22.02 21.56
C PHE A 71 47.97 23.11 22.25
N PRO A 72 48.40 23.56 23.45
CA PRO A 72 47.66 24.48 24.28
C PRO A 72 47.85 25.91 23.78
N PHE A 73 46.76 26.65 23.63
CA PHE A 73 46.84 28.10 23.59
C PHE A 73 45.71 28.69 24.42
N SER A 74 46.07 29.25 25.59
CA SER A 74 45.17 29.99 26.46
C SER A 74 44.94 31.40 25.91
N GLU A 75 43.65 31.76 25.89
CA GLU A 75 42.89 33.05 25.87
C GLU A 75 43.62 34.43 25.89
N PRO A 76 42.97 35.49 25.36
CA PRO A 76 41.89 36.20 26.10
C PRO A 76 40.68 36.64 25.24
N PRO A 77 39.52 37.02 25.85
CA PRO A 77 38.30 37.37 25.13
C PRO A 77 38.29 38.84 24.67
N PRO A 78 37.50 39.21 23.64
CA PRO A 78 36.48 40.24 23.91
C PRO A 78 35.19 40.20 23.07
N ALA A 79 34.18 40.88 23.65
CA ALA A 79 33.11 41.65 23.02
C ALA A 79 31.88 40.94 22.44
N THR A 80 30.84 40.91 23.28
CA THR A 80 29.42 40.82 22.94
C THR A 80 29.01 41.89 21.91
N PRO A 81 28.39 41.52 20.77
CA PRO A 81 27.61 42.47 19.98
C PRO A 81 26.15 42.56 20.51
N PRO A 82 25.49 43.73 20.34
CA PRO A 82 24.25 44.09 21.03
C PRO A 82 23.02 43.37 20.48
N ALA A 83 22.02 43.24 21.37
CA ALA A 83 20.70 42.71 21.12
C ALA A 83 20.03 43.32 19.88
N ALA A 84 19.71 42.47 18.90
CA ALA A 84 18.74 42.77 17.85
C ALA A 84 17.31 42.56 18.40
N PRO A 85 16.33 43.38 18.00
CA PRO A 85 14.98 43.40 18.57
C PRO A 85 14.22 42.10 18.27
N PRO A 86 13.14 41.76 19.02
CA PRO A 86 12.35 40.59 18.73
C PRO A 86 11.60 40.85 17.41
N MET A 87 12.11 40.29 16.32
CA MET A 87 11.30 40.15 15.11
C MET A 87 10.21 39.12 15.41
N ALA A 88 9.07 39.66 15.84
CA ALA A 88 7.78 39.03 15.73
C ALA A 88 7.59 38.52 14.28
N GLY A 89 7.13 37.28 14.15
CA GLY A 89 6.61 36.75 12.90
C GLY A 89 7.62 36.00 12.03
N ALA A 90 8.39 35.07 12.60
CA ALA A 90 8.77 33.89 11.83
C ALA A 90 7.50 33.05 11.61
N THR A 91 6.74 33.38 10.57
CA THR A 91 5.69 32.52 10.05
C THR A 91 6.37 31.24 9.58
N ASP A 92 6.25 30.22 10.41
CA ASP A 92 6.67 28.85 10.13
C ASP A 92 6.12 28.41 8.76
N PRO A 93 6.95 28.15 7.74
CA PRO A 93 6.47 27.69 6.44
C PRO A 93 6.05 26.21 6.46
N ALA A 94 5.99 25.54 7.62
CA ALA A 94 5.79 24.09 7.72
C ALA A 94 4.48 23.64 8.38
N ALA A 95 3.53 24.54 8.66
CA ALA A 95 2.17 24.12 9.00
C ALA A 95 1.41 23.75 7.72
N ALA A 96 1.74 22.60 7.12
CA ALA A 96 0.86 21.99 6.13
C ALA A 96 -0.55 21.94 6.74
N PRO A 97 -1.58 22.47 6.06
CA PRO A 97 -2.93 22.52 6.62
C PRO A 97 -3.31 21.13 7.09
N GLN A 98 -3.75 21.01 8.33
CA GLN A 98 -4.17 19.72 8.86
C GLN A 98 -5.27 19.18 7.95
N PRO A 99 -5.11 17.96 7.42
CA PRO A 99 -6.05 17.42 6.47
C PRO A 99 -7.44 17.25 7.07
N LEU A 100 -8.45 17.70 6.34
CA LEU A 100 -9.87 17.56 6.67
C LEU A 100 -10.33 16.14 6.36
N TRP A 101 -10.09 15.22 7.29
CA TRP A 101 -10.41 13.80 7.12
C TRP A 101 -11.89 13.51 6.86
N GLU A 102 -12.79 14.34 7.40
CA GLU A 102 -14.24 14.17 7.26
C GLU A 102 -14.73 14.39 5.82
N GLU A 103 -14.03 15.20 5.05
CA GLU A 103 -14.36 15.51 3.65
C GLU A 103 -13.78 14.50 2.66
N VAL A 104 -12.94 13.56 3.11
CA VAL A 104 -12.32 12.55 2.25
C VAL A 104 -13.36 11.48 1.87
N PRO A 105 -13.71 11.34 0.57
CA PRO A 105 -14.68 10.33 0.15
C PRO A 105 -14.19 8.91 0.48
N PRO A 106 -15.03 8.05 1.10
CA PRO A 106 -14.62 6.70 1.46
C PRO A 106 -14.55 5.75 0.25
N LYS A 107 -15.07 6.15 -0.92
CA LYS A 107 -15.12 5.33 -2.12
C LYS A 107 -13.76 5.22 -2.83
N TRP A 108 -13.63 4.18 -3.63
CA TRP A 108 -12.57 4.09 -4.65
C TRP A 108 -13.10 4.68 -5.95
N PHE A 109 -12.34 5.57 -6.55
CA PHE A 109 -12.55 6.01 -7.92
C PHE A 109 -11.84 5.02 -8.85
N ASP A 110 -12.39 4.81 -10.04
CA ASP A 110 -11.91 3.82 -11.00
C ASP A 110 -11.63 4.39 -12.40
N ASN A 111 -12.00 5.65 -12.65
CA ASN A 111 -11.75 6.31 -13.93
C ASN A 111 -10.51 7.19 -13.88
N ALA A 112 -9.64 7.05 -14.88
CA ALA A 112 -8.44 7.88 -14.99
C ALA A 112 -8.74 9.38 -15.15
N LYS A 113 -9.93 9.76 -15.63
CA LYS A 113 -10.37 11.15 -15.76
C LYS A 113 -10.62 11.81 -14.41
N ASP A 114 -10.99 11.03 -13.40
CA ASP A 114 -11.26 11.52 -12.04
C ASP A 114 -9.97 11.94 -11.34
N TYR A 115 -8.79 11.63 -11.92
CA TYR A 115 -7.51 12.02 -11.36
C TYR A 115 -7.39 13.54 -11.15
N GLU A 116 -7.82 14.35 -12.11
CA GLU A 116 -7.74 15.82 -11.99
C GLU A 116 -8.75 16.34 -10.94
N GLU A 117 -9.95 15.78 -10.88
CA GLU A 117 -10.94 16.08 -9.82
C GLU A 117 -10.39 15.72 -8.43
N LEU A 118 -9.71 14.58 -8.33
CA LEU A 118 -9.07 14.14 -7.09
C LEU A 118 -7.90 15.03 -6.69
N LEU A 119 -7.17 15.64 -7.63
CA LEU A 119 -6.15 16.64 -7.32
C LEU A 119 -6.77 17.93 -6.78
N GLU A 120 -7.94 18.33 -7.27
CA GLU A 120 -8.67 19.47 -6.72
C GLU A 120 -9.20 19.18 -5.32
N LEU A 121 -9.77 17.99 -5.09
CA LEU A 121 -10.18 17.53 -3.76
C LEU A 121 -8.99 17.42 -2.82
N GLN A 122 -7.84 16.97 -3.31
CA GLN A 122 -6.60 16.93 -2.54
C GLN A 122 -6.15 18.33 -2.08
N LYS A 123 -6.31 19.36 -2.93
CA LYS A 123 -6.00 20.75 -2.53
C LYS A 123 -6.94 21.29 -1.46
N LYS A 124 -8.23 20.92 -1.53
CA LYS A 124 -9.26 21.33 -0.55
C LYS A 124 -9.06 20.63 0.80
N THR A 125 -8.92 19.31 0.76
CA THR A 125 -8.86 18.46 1.96
C THR A 125 -7.48 18.36 2.57
N GLY A 126 -6.40 18.61 1.82
CA GLY A 126 -5.03 18.37 2.26
C GLY A 126 -4.65 16.88 2.37
N ALA A 127 -5.53 15.96 1.99
CA ALA A 127 -5.27 14.52 2.09
C ALA A 127 -4.28 14.02 0.99
N CYS A 128 -3.52 12.98 1.30
CA CYS A 128 -2.73 12.26 0.31
C CYS A 128 -3.62 11.44 -0.64
N LEU A 129 -3.24 11.42 -1.91
CA LEU A 129 -3.87 10.60 -2.94
C LEU A 129 -3.11 9.30 -3.11
N LEU A 130 -3.81 8.19 -2.98
CA LEU A 130 -3.30 6.84 -3.20
C LEU A 130 -3.75 6.35 -4.58
N LEU A 131 -2.77 6.07 -5.43
CA LEU A 131 -2.97 5.53 -6.76
C LEU A 131 -2.64 4.03 -6.76
N TYR A 132 -3.56 3.21 -7.22
CA TYR A 132 -3.38 1.78 -7.38
C TYR A 132 -3.53 1.39 -8.85
N PHE A 133 -2.47 0.87 -9.46
CA PHE A 133 -2.50 0.35 -10.82
C PHE A 133 -2.52 -1.16 -10.80
N LYS A 134 -3.46 -1.73 -11.56
CA LYS A 134 -3.59 -3.18 -11.72
C LYS A 134 -3.63 -3.60 -13.17
N ARG A 135 -3.02 -4.75 -13.47
CA ARG A 135 -3.10 -5.40 -14.78
C ARG A 135 -3.51 -6.86 -14.59
N PRO A 136 -4.81 -7.17 -14.58
CA PRO A 136 -5.29 -8.52 -14.26
C PRO A 136 -4.86 -9.58 -15.28
N SER A 137 -4.61 -9.18 -16.53
CA SER A 137 -4.38 -10.09 -17.65
C SER A 137 -2.90 -10.25 -18.05
N GLU A 138 -1.94 -9.74 -17.25
CA GLU A 138 -0.51 -9.80 -17.60
C GLU A 138 0.11 -11.17 -17.28
N PRO A 139 0.63 -11.92 -18.26
CA PRO A 139 1.17 -13.26 -18.03
C PRO A 139 2.40 -13.27 -17.12
N ARG A 140 3.25 -12.25 -17.20
CA ARG A 140 4.49 -12.13 -16.41
C ARG A 140 4.26 -11.80 -14.93
N GLU A 141 3.06 -11.31 -14.60
CA GLU A 141 2.69 -10.82 -13.25
C GLU A 141 1.47 -11.57 -12.71
N LYS A 142 1.22 -12.75 -13.28
CA LYS A 142 -0.01 -13.52 -13.05
C LYS A 142 -0.21 -13.79 -11.56
N GLY A 143 -1.35 -13.32 -11.05
CA GLY A 143 -1.78 -13.56 -9.67
C GLY A 143 -1.30 -12.53 -8.65
N LEU A 144 -0.35 -11.64 -8.96
CA LEU A 144 0.14 -10.64 -7.99
C LEU A 144 -0.96 -9.62 -7.62
N CYS A 145 -1.66 -9.07 -8.62
CA CYS A 145 -2.78 -8.17 -8.37
C CYS A 145 -3.91 -8.87 -7.60
N SER A 146 -4.24 -10.13 -7.97
CA SER A 146 -5.29 -10.88 -7.28
C SER A 146 -4.91 -11.22 -5.83
N TRP A 147 -3.64 -11.52 -5.58
CA TRP A 147 -3.13 -11.77 -4.23
C TRP A 147 -3.26 -10.52 -3.37
N PHE A 148 -2.85 -9.35 -3.88
CA PHE A 148 -2.96 -8.08 -3.16
C PHE A 148 -4.42 -7.72 -2.83
N GLU A 149 -5.32 -7.87 -3.79
CA GLU A 149 -6.75 -7.60 -3.61
C GLU A 149 -7.43 -8.58 -2.63
N LYS A 150 -6.93 -9.82 -2.51
CA LYS A 150 -7.51 -10.85 -1.63
C LYS A 150 -6.86 -10.92 -0.25
N THR A 151 -5.65 -10.40 -0.09
CA THR A 151 -4.87 -10.55 1.16
C THR A 151 -4.69 -9.21 1.85
N THR A 152 -4.22 -8.19 1.13
CA THR A 152 -3.91 -6.88 1.72
C THR A 152 -5.14 -5.97 1.78
N MET A 153 -5.91 -5.86 0.69
CA MET A 153 -7.09 -4.98 0.69
C MET A 153 -8.18 -5.30 1.73
N PRO A 154 -8.49 -6.58 2.06
CA PRO A 154 -9.49 -6.89 3.08
C PRO A 154 -8.96 -6.79 4.51
N ASP A 155 -7.65 -6.64 4.70
CA ASP A 155 -7.04 -6.50 6.02
C ASP A 155 -7.65 -5.33 6.79
N ILE A 156 -7.82 -5.51 8.11
CA ILE A 156 -8.50 -4.52 8.96
C ILE A 156 -7.65 -3.26 9.12
N ALA A 157 -6.33 -3.40 9.31
CA ALA A 157 -5.44 -2.26 9.46
C ALA A 157 -5.34 -1.49 8.14
N TRP A 158 -5.25 -2.20 7.01
CA TRP A 158 -5.31 -1.58 5.69
C TRP A 158 -6.60 -0.77 5.49
N ARG A 159 -7.77 -1.37 5.77
CA ARG A 159 -9.06 -0.68 5.62
C ARG A 159 -9.18 0.54 6.54
N LYS A 160 -8.61 0.51 7.74
CA LYS A 160 -8.55 1.68 8.64
C LYS A 160 -7.69 2.78 8.04
N ALA A 161 -6.49 2.45 7.54
CA ALA A 161 -5.61 3.41 6.90
C ALA A 161 -6.25 4.08 5.68
N MET A 162 -6.92 3.28 4.83
CA MET A 162 -7.58 3.75 3.60
C MET A 162 -8.75 4.74 3.83
N LYS A 163 -9.17 5.00 5.07
CA LYS A 163 -10.16 6.06 5.36
C LYS A 163 -9.57 7.46 5.21
N TYR A 164 -8.26 7.60 5.37
CA TYR A 164 -7.56 8.88 5.36
C TYR A 164 -6.97 9.22 3.98
N TYR A 165 -7.18 8.39 2.96
CA TYR A 165 -6.63 8.62 1.62
C TYR A 165 -7.75 8.85 0.61
N LEU A 166 -7.51 9.79 -0.30
CA LEU A 166 -8.20 9.81 -1.59
C LEU A 166 -7.71 8.61 -2.40
N LYS A 167 -8.61 7.85 -3.03
CA LYS A 167 -8.27 6.54 -3.60
C LYS A 167 -8.68 6.43 -5.05
N LEU A 168 -7.71 6.14 -5.92
CA LEU A 168 -7.93 5.91 -7.34
C LEU A 168 -7.33 4.56 -7.74
N ALA A 169 -8.13 3.69 -8.35
CA ALA A 169 -7.72 2.41 -8.88
C ALA A 169 -7.82 2.38 -10.41
N ILE A 170 -6.69 2.24 -11.09
CA ILE A 170 -6.64 2.22 -12.56
C ILE A 170 -6.35 0.81 -13.07
N THR A 171 -7.22 0.32 -13.95
CA THR A 171 -7.06 -0.97 -14.61
C THR A 171 -6.37 -0.78 -15.97
N LEU A 172 -5.22 -1.44 -16.17
CA LEU A 172 -4.43 -1.41 -17.40
C LEU A 172 -4.69 -2.65 -18.28
N PRO A 173 -4.58 -2.54 -19.62
CA PRO A 173 -4.14 -1.37 -20.39
C PRO A 173 -5.18 -0.26 -20.51
N GLY A 174 -6.43 -0.45 -20.04
CA GLY A 174 -7.43 0.62 -19.90
C GLY A 174 -7.73 1.42 -21.17
N ASN A 175 -8.38 2.58 -20.99
CA ASN A 175 -8.57 3.60 -22.01
C ASN A 175 -7.30 4.46 -22.20
N SER A 176 -7.29 5.38 -23.18
CA SER A 176 -6.13 6.27 -23.42
C SER A 176 -5.69 7.02 -22.17
N ALA A 177 -6.64 7.65 -21.46
CA ALA A 177 -6.36 8.36 -20.22
C ALA A 177 -5.67 7.48 -19.16
N ALA A 178 -6.06 6.21 -19.02
CA ALA A 178 -5.42 5.28 -18.10
C ALA A 178 -3.97 4.96 -18.50
N ARG A 179 -3.68 4.88 -19.81
CA ARG A 179 -2.32 4.68 -20.35
C ARG A 179 -1.46 5.91 -20.15
N ASP A 180 -1.98 7.08 -20.48
CA ASP A 180 -1.30 8.37 -20.31
C ASP A 180 -0.92 8.59 -18.84
N LEU A 181 -1.84 8.25 -17.93
CA LEU A 181 -1.62 8.32 -16.50
C LEU A 181 -0.55 7.28 -16.07
N ALA A 182 -0.63 6.03 -16.53
CA ALA A 182 0.40 5.03 -16.24
C ALA A 182 1.79 5.42 -16.76
N GLU A 183 1.87 6.08 -17.92
CA GLU A 183 3.11 6.61 -18.49
C GLU A 183 3.65 7.78 -17.67
N LYS A 184 2.79 8.74 -17.31
CA LYS A 184 3.11 9.87 -16.42
C LYS A 184 3.76 9.39 -15.12
N PHE A 185 3.26 8.30 -14.55
CA PHE A 185 3.77 7.70 -13.32
C PHE A 185 4.83 6.62 -13.53
N ARG A 186 5.27 6.38 -14.79
CA ARG A 186 6.26 5.36 -15.17
C ARG A 186 5.95 3.99 -14.55
N VAL A 187 4.70 3.54 -14.73
CA VAL A 187 4.21 2.26 -14.23
C VAL A 187 4.62 1.14 -15.19
N GLY A 188 5.76 0.51 -14.89
CA GLY A 188 6.26 -0.63 -15.68
C GLY A 188 5.70 -1.98 -15.25
N LYS A 189 5.44 -2.17 -13.94
CA LYS A 189 5.00 -3.43 -13.34
C LYS A 189 3.76 -3.26 -12.48
N THR A 190 2.96 -4.31 -12.28
CA THR A 190 1.78 -4.31 -11.40
C THR A 190 1.76 -5.50 -10.44
N PRO A 191 1.11 -5.37 -9.26
CA PRO A 191 0.43 -4.18 -8.74
C PRO A 191 1.42 -3.06 -8.36
N THR A 192 1.06 -1.82 -8.69
CA THR A 192 1.83 -0.63 -8.28
C THR A 192 0.95 0.24 -7.42
N VAL A 193 1.42 0.56 -6.21
CA VAL A 193 0.79 1.52 -5.30
C VAL A 193 1.69 2.75 -5.21
N LEU A 194 1.12 3.94 -5.42
CA LEU A 194 1.81 5.22 -5.30
C LEU A 194 1.06 6.13 -4.34
N VAL A 195 1.81 6.98 -3.65
CA VAL A 195 1.28 8.07 -2.82
C VAL A 195 1.70 9.40 -3.44
N VAL A 196 0.72 10.28 -3.67
CA VAL A 196 0.92 11.65 -4.14
C VAL A 196 0.56 12.59 -3.00
N LYS A 197 1.53 13.42 -2.60
CA LYS A 197 1.34 14.41 -1.53
C LYS A 197 0.59 15.65 -2.05
N PRO A 198 -0.21 16.32 -1.20
CA PRO A 198 -0.79 17.62 -1.54
C PRO A 198 0.32 18.64 -1.81
N GLY A 199 0.03 19.62 -2.67
CA GLY A 199 0.97 20.71 -2.99
C GLY A 199 1.93 20.43 -4.14
N GLY A 200 1.88 19.24 -4.75
CA GLY A 200 2.70 18.89 -5.92
C GLY A 200 4.08 18.41 -5.50
N GLY A 201 4.31 17.11 -5.63
CA GLY A 201 5.59 16.47 -5.36
C GLY A 201 5.72 15.19 -6.18
N LEU A 202 6.94 14.65 -6.22
CA LEU A 202 7.18 13.38 -6.92
C LEU A 202 6.34 12.26 -6.27
N PRO A 203 5.64 11.45 -7.08
CA PRO A 203 4.89 10.31 -6.59
C PRO A 203 5.82 9.31 -5.92
N MET A 204 5.48 8.90 -4.70
CA MET A 204 6.26 7.96 -3.92
C MET A 204 5.70 6.56 -4.08
N ARG A 205 6.49 5.62 -4.62
CA ARG A 205 6.08 4.23 -4.77
C ARG A 205 6.11 3.46 -3.45
N VAL A 206 5.04 2.75 -3.13
CA VAL A 206 4.96 1.83 -1.98
C VAL A 206 5.15 0.41 -2.52
N ASN A 207 6.13 -0.30 -1.97
CA ASN A 207 6.39 -1.68 -2.35
C ASN A 207 5.42 -2.59 -1.60
N VAL A 208 4.74 -3.45 -2.34
CA VAL A 208 3.85 -4.51 -1.81
C VAL A 208 4.52 -5.88 -1.92
N PHE A 209 5.45 -6.01 -2.86
CA PHE A 209 6.23 -7.20 -3.10
C PHE A 209 7.71 -6.84 -3.14
N GLU A 210 8.53 -7.76 -2.65
CA GLU A 210 9.97 -7.74 -2.84
C GLU A 210 10.34 -8.55 -4.09
N PHE A 211 11.13 -7.94 -4.97
CA PHE A 211 11.55 -8.54 -6.23
C PHE A 211 13.06 -8.83 -6.20
N ALA A 212 13.44 -9.95 -5.58
CA ALA A 212 14.82 -10.42 -5.61
C ALA A 212 15.14 -11.10 -6.96
N PRO A 213 16.39 -10.97 -7.47
CA PRO A 213 16.77 -11.56 -8.75
C PRO A 213 16.60 -13.08 -8.74
N ASN A 214 16.10 -13.63 -9.86
CA ASN A 214 15.90 -15.06 -10.08
C ASN A 214 14.95 -15.78 -9.10
N THR A 215 14.18 -15.05 -8.30
CA THR A 215 13.19 -15.64 -7.37
C THR A 215 11.78 -15.13 -7.66
N ARG A 216 10.78 -15.85 -7.15
CA ARG A 216 9.40 -15.39 -7.22
C ARG A 216 9.24 -14.16 -6.31
N PRO A 217 8.44 -13.15 -6.71
CA PRO A 217 8.16 -12.00 -5.87
C PRO A 217 7.62 -12.45 -4.51
N GLN A 218 8.21 -11.95 -3.42
CA GLN A 218 7.77 -12.27 -2.07
C GLN A 218 6.81 -11.19 -1.57
N PRO A 219 5.65 -11.57 -1.01
CA PRO A 219 4.73 -10.59 -0.45
C PRO A 219 5.32 -9.94 0.80
N ILE A 220 5.14 -8.63 0.94
CA ILE A 220 5.49 -7.89 2.15
C ILE A 220 4.30 -7.94 3.12
N GLU A 221 4.58 -8.06 4.42
CA GLU A 221 3.54 -8.07 5.44
C GLU A 221 2.82 -6.72 5.54
N VAL A 222 1.51 -6.76 5.83
CA VAL A 222 0.67 -5.55 5.87
C VAL A 222 1.19 -4.46 6.82
N PRO A 223 1.67 -4.77 8.05
CA PRO A 223 2.24 -3.76 8.94
C PRO A 223 3.41 -2.99 8.31
N LEU A 224 4.33 -3.69 7.65
CA LEU A 224 5.48 -3.09 6.96
C LEU A 224 5.06 -2.24 5.76
N ILE A 225 4.02 -2.68 5.02
CA ILE A 225 3.44 -1.87 3.95
C ILE A 225 2.89 -0.56 4.52
N LEU A 226 2.16 -0.62 5.65
CA LEU A 226 1.59 0.56 6.30
C LEU A 226 2.65 1.51 6.84
N GLU A 227 3.73 1.00 7.44
CA GLU A 227 4.88 1.82 7.84
C GLU A 227 5.50 2.55 6.65
N SER A 228 5.72 1.83 5.54
CA SER A 228 6.21 2.45 4.30
C SER A 228 5.25 3.52 3.78
N LEU A 229 3.95 3.29 3.93
CA LEU A 229 2.89 4.20 3.51
C LEU A 229 2.91 5.49 4.35
N LYS A 230 3.06 5.38 5.68
CA LYS A 230 3.24 6.54 6.58
C LYS A 230 4.49 7.34 6.23
N ALA A 231 5.63 6.67 6.07
CA ALA A 231 6.90 7.31 5.75
C ALA A 231 6.85 8.11 4.42
N ARG A 232 6.02 7.66 3.47
CA ARG A 232 5.87 8.28 2.15
C ARG A 232 4.74 9.32 2.09
N SER A 233 3.92 9.43 3.13
CA SER A 233 2.80 10.37 3.21
C SER A 233 3.24 11.71 3.83
N THR A 234 2.30 12.63 4.04
CA THR A 234 2.58 13.87 4.79
C THR A 234 2.78 13.55 6.29
N PRO A 235 3.47 14.42 7.04
CA PRO A 235 3.72 14.21 8.48
C PRO A 235 2.45 13.95 9.30
N ALA A 236 1.29 14.49 8.87
CA ALA A 236 -0.01 14.26 9.49
C ALA A 236 -0.41 12.77 9.60
N TYR A 237 0.17 11.89 8.78
CA TYR A 237 -0.13 10.45 8.79
C TYR A 237 0.73 9.63 9.77
N GLN A 238 1.79 10.20 10.35
CA GLN A 238 2.72 9.43 11.18
C GLN A 238 2.06 8.89 12.45
N THR A 239 1.12 9.66 13.01
CA THR A 239 0.36 9.31 14.22
C THR A 239 -0.97 8.61 13.92
N LEU A 240 -1.31 8.41 12.65
CA LEU A 240 -2.55 7.74 12.24
C LEU A 240 -2.32 6.23 12.07
N PHE A 241 -3.37 5.46 12.36
CA PHE A 241 -3.52 4.00 12.18
C PHE A 241 -2.37 3.10 12.67
#